data_AF-A0A3M6VHJ1-F1
#
_entry.id   AF-A0A3M6VHJ1-F1
#
_cell.length_a   1.000
_cell.length_b   1.000
_cell.length_c   1.000
_cell.angle_alpha   90.00
_cell.angle_beta   90.00
_cell.angle_gamma   90.00
#
_symmetry.space_group_name_H-M   'P 1'
#
loop_
_entity.id
_entity.type
_entity.pdbx_description
1 polymer ?
#
loop_
_entity_poly.entity_id
_entity_poly.type
_entity_poly.pdbx_seq_one_letter_code
_entity_poly.pdbx_strand_id
1 'polypeptide(L)'
;MLRQDVADVTNENVVKSYVESVMEGGALREFLLHGSLAFVAHQTLFVHGGIIDGDNDASLSALGRVPDEPSKHFDSVLEWVDALNAWYRGQVREWIEHPTWREDHSFRGGNELLQYVLPDYTGSVVMGRHLLASGMPIPLPDAIASQLSENGIRRVIIGHTPHGNCPTVIKQPDQQHDTCARDRSNDTVIFQDVVMCDTSYSDVRAPDNRGGAASEVVVEPSGRVRVNGVLENSHCIKYNLDEDPWIGRWLRDGTMVKARLVNEDASGEEESYLVFRVENGYSYSYFHHTVTKLQEIGLKY
;
A
#
# COMPACT_ATOMS: atom_id res chain seq x y z
N MET A 1 -7.06 -33.45 26.60
CA MET A 1 -7.00 -33.02 25.19
C MET A 1 -5.59 -33.33 24.72
N LEU A 2 -5.45 -34.30 23.82
CA LEU A 2 -4.17 -34.86 23.39
C LEU A 2 -3.31 -33.76 22.75
N ARG A 3 -2.14 -33.46 23.33
CA ARG A 3 -1.05 -32.83 22.59
C ARG A 3 -0.75 -33.78 21.43
N GLN A 4 -1.04 -33.37 20.19
CA GLN A 4 -0.47 -34.05 19.03
C GLN A 4 1.05 -34.04 19.21
N ASP A 5 1.66 -35.22 19.17
CA ASP A 5 3.08 -35.37 18.95
C ASP A 5 3.41 -34.60 17.67
N VAL A 6 4.00 -33.41 17.82
CA VAL A 6 4.61 -32.71 16.70
C VAL A 6 5.81 -33.57 16.33
N ALA A 7 5.67 -34.35 15.26
CA ALA A 7 6.80 -35.07 14.70
C ALA A 7 7.97 -34.07 14.53
N ASP A 8 9.17 -34.45 14.95
CA ASP A 8 10.37 -33.63 14.76
C ASP A 8 10.51 -33.33 13.26
N VAL A 9 10.20 -32.09 12.87
CA VAL A 9 10.31 -31.63 11.49
C VAL A 9 11.80 -31.53 11.15
N THR A 10 12.27 -32.34 10.22
CA THR A 10 13.68 -32.33 9.83
C THR A 10 13.97 -31.24 8.81
N ASN A 11 15.25 -30.87 8.63
CA ASN A 11 15.67 -29.95 7.57
C ASN A 11 15.28 -30.46 6.19
N GLU A 12 15.31 -31.78 5.97
CA GLU A 12 14.87 -32.39 4.72
C GLU A 12 13.37 -32.19 4.49
N ASN A 13 12.54 -32.22 5.53
CA ASN A 13 11.12 -31.92 5.40
C ASN A 13 10.88 -30.46 4.99
N VAL A 14 11.66 -29.54 5.55
CA VAL A 14 11.60 -28.11 5.18
C VAL A 14 12.04 -27.90 3.73
N VAL A 15 13.20 -28.44 3.33
CA VAL A 15 13.68 -28.30 1.94
C VAL A 15 12.67 -28.88 0.96
N LYS A 16 12.14 -30.07 1.28
CA LYS A 16 11.12 -30.72 0.46
C LYS A 16 9.88 -29.84 0.31
N SER A 17 9.38 -29.23 1.39
CA SER A 17 8.19 -28.38 1.33
C SER A 17 8.39 -27.13 0.46
N TYR A 18 9.57 -26.49 0.52
CA TYR A 18 9.90 -25.37 -0.36
C TYR A 18 9.94 -25.78 -1.83
N VAL A 19 10.61 -26.89 -2.16
CA VAL A 19 10.67 -27.40 -3.54
C VAL A 19 9.26 -27.76 -4.03
N GLU A 20 8.48 -28.49 -3.24
CA GLU A 20 7.10 -28.85 -3.57
C GLU A 20 6.19 -27.63 -3.77
N SER A 21 6.39 -26.56 -3.01
CA SER A 21 5.59 -25.34 -3.14
C SER A 21 5.74 -24.61 -4.48
N VAL A 22 6.86 -24.81 -5.19
CA VAL A 22 7.13 -24.18 -6.49
C VAL A 22 7.00 -25.14 -7.68
N MET A 23 6.77 -26.43 -7.43
CA MET A 23 6.46 -27.42 -8.47
C MET A 23 5.03 -27.22 -9.02
N GLU A 24 4.67 -27.95 -10.07
CA GLU A 24 3.30 -27.96 -10.61
C GLU A 24 2.28 -28.37 -9.54
N GLY A 25 1.22 -27.58 -9.37
CA GLY A 25 0.24 -27.72 -8.29
C GLY A 25 0.73 -27.26 -6.91
N GLY A 26 1.96 -26.75 -6.81
CA GLY A 26 2.52 -26.18 -5.59
C GLY A 26 1.93 -24.80 -5.28
N ALA A 27 1.66 -24.53 -4.00
CA ALA A 27 0.95 -23.32 -3.58
C ALA A 27 1.63 -22.00 -3.99
N LEU A 28 2.97 -21.91 -3.98
CA LEU A 28 3.68 -20.71 -4.41
C LEU A 28 3.66 -20.56 -5.94
N ARG A 29 3.74 -21.66 -6.70
CA ARG A 29 3.58 -21.61 -8.15
C ARG A 29 2.17 -21.15 -8.53
N GLU A 30 1.14 -21.69 -7.89
CA GLU A 30 -0.25 -21.25 -8.11
C GLU A 30 -0.44 -19.78 -7.73
N PHE A 31 0.15 -19.33 -6.61
CA PHE A 31 0.14 -17.92 -6.22
C PHE A 31 0.77 -17.03 -7.31
N LEU A 32 1.90 -17.42 -7.89
CA LEU A 32 2.54 -16.67 -8.98
C LEU A 32 1.73 -16.72 -10.29
N LEU A 33 1.10 -17.84 -10.61
CA LEU A 33 0.28 -17.96 -11.82
C LEU A 33 -0.98 -17.09 -11.78
N HIS A 34 -1.55 -16.92 -10.59
CA HIS A 34 -2.74 -16.08 -10.35
C HIS A 34 -2.42 -14.66 -9.89
N GLY A 35 -1.14 -14.35 -9.68
CA GLY A 35 -0.68 -13.04 -9.24
C GLY A 35 -0.92 -11.95 -10.28
N SER A 36 -0.98 -10.72 -9.81
CA SER A 36 -0.97 -9.51 -10.63
C SER A 36 -0.16 -8.45 -9.90
N LEU A 37 0.64 -7.69 -10.64
CA LEU A 37 1.45 -6.59 -10.09
C LEU A 37 0.60 -5.34 -9.85
N ALA A 38 -0.45 -5.16 -10.66
CA ALA A 38 -1.41 -4.09 -10.51
C ALA A 38 -2.83 -4.58 -10.83
N PHE A 39 -3.84 -3.96 -10.23
CA PHE A 39 -5.24 -4.27 -10.50
C PHE A 39 -6.09 -3.01 -10.31
N VAL A 40 -7.12 -2.81 -11.13
CA VAL A 40 -8.04 -1.69 -10.98
C VAL A 40 -9.44 -2.21 -10.74
N ALA A 41 -10.07 -1.75 -9.67
CA ALA A 41 -11.49 -1.98 -9.40
C ALA A 41 -12.09 -0.80 -8.65
N HIS A 42 -13.33 -0.44 -8.97
CA HIS A 42 -14.09 0.58 -8.24
C HIS A 42 -13.33 1.91 -8.08
N GLN A 43 -12.73 2.42 -9.18
CA GLN A 43 -11.89 3.63 -9.20
C GLN A 43 -10.65 3.55 -8.28
N THR A 44 -10.24 2.35 -7.89
CA THR A 44 -9.09 2.10 -7.01
C THR A 44 -8.04 1.31 -7.75
N LEU A 45 -6.81 1.84 -7.76
CA LEU A 45 -5.62 1.13 -8.23
C LEU A 45 -4.98 0.40 -7.05
N PHE A 46 -4.79 -0.91 -7.19
CA PHE A 46 -4.08 -1.75 -6.24
C PHE A 46 -2.71 -2.06 -6.81
N VAL A 47 -1.66 -1.82 -6.03
CA VAL A 47 -0.28 -2.22 -6.34
C VAL A 47 0.41 -2.76 -5.09
N HIS A 48 1.50 -3.51 -5.25
CA HIS A 48 2.17 -4.10 -4.09
C HIS A 48 2.79 -3.04 -3.17
N GLY A 49 3.67 -2.17 -3.68
CA GLY A 49 4.40 -1.19 -2.87
C GLY A 49 4.01 0.26 -3.07
N GLY A 50 4.06 0.77 -4.29
CA GLY A 50 3.81 2.19 -4.56
C GLY A 50 4.10 2.56 -5.99
N ILE A 51 3.63 3.73 -6.41
CA ILE A 51 3.84 4.23 -7.78
C ILE A 51 4.84 5.39 -7.84
N ILE A 52 5.34 5.83 -6.69
CA ILE A 52 6.42 6.80 -6.53
C ILE A 52 7.48 6.22 -5.59
N ASP A 53 8.60 6.91 -5.46
CA ASP A 53 9.65 6.54 -4.52
C ASP A 53 10.03 7.74 -3.63
N GLY A 54 9.14 8.08 -2.69
CA GLY A 54 9.39 9.06 -1.65
C GLY A 54 9.82 10.44 -2.15
N ASP A 55 10.93 10.94 -1.60
CA ASP A 55 11.57 12.21 -1.97
C ASP A 55 12.26 12.19 -3.35
N ASN A 56 12.29 11.05 -4.03
CA ASN A 56 12.93 10.94 -5.33
C ASN A 56 12.09 11.61 -6.41
N ASP A 57 12.75 12.08 -7.47
CA ASP A 57 12.14 12.79 -8.59
C ASP A 57 10.90 12.06 -9.13
N ALA A 58 9.82 12.79 -9.39
CA ALA A 58 8.58 12.27 -9.99
C ALA A 58 8.82 11.55 -11.33
N SER A 59 9.93 11.86 -12.02
CA SER A 59 10.39 11.11 -13.19
C SER A 59 10.64 9.62 -12.93
N LEU A 60 10.80 9.22 -11.66
CA LEU A 60 11.03 7.84 -11.21
C LEU A 60 9.73 7.10 -10.87
N SER A 61 8.57 7.71 -11.16
CA SER A 61 7.27 7.04 -11.00
C SER A 61 7.19 5.75 -11.82
N ALA A 62 6.65 4.70 -11.19
CA ALA A 62 6.35 3.43 -11.85
C ALA A 62 5.12 3.52 -12.77
N LEU A 63 4.27 4.54 -12.58
CA LEU A 63 3.05 4.72 -13.33
C LEU A 63 3.36 4.83 -14.82
N GLY A 64 2.66 4.05 -15.65
CA GLY A 64 2.81 4.08 -17.10
C GLY A 64 4.07 3.40 -17.65
N ARG A 65 4.90 2.74 -16.83
CA ARG A 65 6.14 2.07 -17.27
C ARG A 65 6.06 0.55 -17.18
N VAL A 66 6.67 -0.14 -18.14
CA VAL A 66 6.83 -1.61 -18.16
C VAL A 66 8.30 -1.96 -18.43
N PRO A 67 8.92 -2.90 -17.69
CA PRO A 67 10.35 -3.21 -17.78
C PRO A 67 10.92 -3.51 -19.17
N ASP A 68 10.18 -4.22 -20.01
CA ASP A 68 10.63 -4.64 -21.35
C ASP A 68 10.37 -3.59 -22.45
N GLU A 69 9.66 -2.51 -22.14
CA GLU A 69 9.36 -1.40 -23.04
C GLU A 69 9.79 -0.05 -22.43
N PRO A 70 11.07 0.15 -22.02
CA PRO A 70 11.49 1.29 -21.19
C PRO A 70 11.37 2.66 -21.88
N SER A 71 11.26 2.70 -23.21
CA SER A 71 11.08 3.93 -23.99
C SER A 71 9.62 4.32 -24.17
N LYS A 72 8.69 3.44 -23.82
CA LYS A 72 7.25 3.66 -23.96
C LYS A 72 6.66 4.07 -22.61
N HIS A 73 5.79 5.07 -22.67
CA HIS A 73 4.96 5.48 -21.56
C HIS A 73 3.49 5.23 -21.93
N PHE A 74 2.75 4.61 -21.02
CA PHE A 74 1.32 4.38 -21.15
C PHE A 74 0.57 5.48 -20.40
N ASP A 75 -0.18 6.31 -21.13
CA ASP A 75 -0.98 7.38 -20.51
C ASP A 75 -2.28 6.83 -19.89
N SER A 76 -2.80 5.74 -20.45
CA SER A 76 -3.93 5.01 -19.89
C SER A 76 -3.48 4.06 -18.77
N VAL A 77 -4.03 4.23 -17.57
CA VAL A 77 -3.76 3.36 -16.40
C VAL A 77 -4.22 1.94 -16.68
N LEU A 78 -5.36 1.75 -17.34
CA LEU A 78 -5.86 0.39 -17.64
C LEU A 78 -4.96 -0.33 -18.64
N GLU A 79 -4.54 0.34 -19.71
CA GLU A 79 -3.60 -0.25 -20.68
C GLU A 79 -2.24 -0.55 -20.04
N TRP A 80 -1.75 0.35 -19.18
CA TRP A 80 -0.54 0.13 -18.40
C TRP A 80 -0.65 -1.11 -17.49
N VAL A 81 -1.75 -1.25 -16.76
CA VAL A 81 -2.01 -2.40 -15.88
C VAL A 81 -2.04 -3.71 -16.68
N ASP A 82 -2.71 -3.71 -17.83
CA ASP A 82 -2.75 -4.88 -18.72
C ASP A 82 -1.37 -5.25 -19.25
N ALA A 83 -0.59 -4.26 -19.70
CA ALA A 83 0.77 -4.45 -20.21
C ALA A 83 1.72 -4.94 -19.10
N LEU A 84 1.70 -4.32 -17.91
CA LEU A 84 2.53 -4.72 -16.78
C LEU A 84 2.23 -6.15 -16.33
N ASN A 85 0.95 -6.52 -16.25
CA ASN A 85 0.56 -7.89 -15.90
C ASN A 85 0.85 -8.89 -17.03
N ALA A 86 0.82 -8.47 -18.30
CA ALA A 86 1.23 -9.32 -19.42
C ALA A 86 2.72 -9.63 -19.36
N TRP A 87 3.56 -8.62 -19.10
CA TRP A 87 4.99 -8.79 -18.83
C TRP A 87 5.24 -9.73 -17.66
N TYR A 88 4.59 -9.52 -16.52
CA TYR A 88 4.67 -10.40 -15.35
C TYR A 88 4.38 -11.87 -15.69
N ARG A 89 3.25 -12.13 -16.37
CA ARG A 89 2.88 -13.49 -16.80
C ARG A 89 3.89 -14.09 -17.78
N GLY A 90 4.50 -13.27 -18.63
CA GLY A 90 5.62 -13.66 -19.49
C GLY A 90 6.80 -14.15 -18.67
N GLN A 91 7.22 -13.38 -17.67
CA GLN A 91 8.33 -13.73 -16.78
C GLN A 91 8.07 -15.01 -15.95
N VAL A 92 6.84 -15.20 -15.44
CA VAL A 92 6.46 -16.44 -14.74
C VAL A 92 6.50 -17.64 -15.69
N ARG A 93 6.02 -17.48 -16.93
CA ARG A 93 6.07 -18.54 -17.95
C ARG A 93 7.50 -18.92 -18.32
N GLU A 94 8.36 -17.94 -18.56
CA GLU A 94 9.78 -18.17 -18.83
C GLU A 94 10.44 -18.92 -17.68
N TRP A 95 10.15 -18.53 -16.42
CA TRP A 95 10.65 -19.25 -15.25
C TRP A 95 10.18 -20.71 -15.21
N ILE A 96 8.93 -21.00 -15.55
CA ILE A 96 8.42 -22.39 -15.62
C ILE A 96 9.15 -23.20 -16.70
N GLU A 97 9.40 -22.61 -17.87
CA GLU A 97 10.08 -23.26 -18.99
C GLU A 97 11.58 -23.42 -18.75
N HIS A 98 12.19 -22.47 -18.03
CA HIS A 98 13.63 -22.38 -17.79
C HIS A 98 13.95 -22.00 -16.32
N PRO A 99 13.65 -22.88 -15.35
CA PRO A 99 13.68 -22.54 -13.92
C PRO A 99 15.08 -22.39 -13.34
N THR A 100 16.08 -22.95 -14.02
CA THR A 100 17.49 -22.93 -13.61
C THR A 100 18.34 -22.13 -14.59
N TRP A 101 19.51 -21.70 -14.13
CA TRP A 101 20.53 -21.15 -15.01
C TRP A 101 20.94 -22.19 -16.06
N ARG A 102 21.22 -21.71 -17.28
CA ARG A 102 22.02 -22.47 -18.25
C ARG A 102 23.43 -22.69 -17.71
N GLU A 103 24.13 -23.68 -18.26
CA GLU A 103 25.50 -24.02 -17.82
C GLU A 103 26.49 -22.85 -17.90
N ASP A 104 26.29 -21.95 -18.86
CA ASP A 104 27.11 -20.74 -19.05
C ASP A 104 26.66 -19.55 -18.18
N HIS A 105 25.64 -19.74 -17.34
CA HIS A 105 25.02 -18.69 -16.51
C HIS A 105 24.51 -17.47 -17.31
N SER A 106 24.28 -17.60 -18.62
CA SER A 106 23.83 -16.49 -19.47
C SER A 106 22.34 -16.17 -19.31
N PHE A 107 21.53 -17.16 -18.92
CA PHE A 107 20.09 -17.04 -18.91
C PHE A 107 19.44 -17.96 -17.87
N ARG A 108 18.38 -17.44 -17.24
CA ARG A 108 17.39 -18.14 -16.43
C ARG A 108 16.06 -17.43 -16.64
N GLY A 109 14.97 -18.18 -16.79
CA GLY A 109 13.64 -17.60 -16.96
C GLY A 109 13.18 -16.83 -15.72
N GLY A 110 12.44 -15.74 -15.94
CA GLY A 110 11.94 -14.87 -14.88
C GLY A 110 13.02 -14.04 -14.17
N ASN A 111 14.22 -13.93 -14.74
CA ASN A 111 15.30 -13.13 -14.17
C ASN A 111 14.95 -11.65 -14.07
N GLU A 112 14.24 -11.08 -15.06
CA GLU A 112 13.84 -9.67 -15.00
C GLU A 112 12.82 -9.41 -13.90
N LEU A 113 11.92 -10.37 -13.63
CA LEU A 113 11.01 -10.28 -12.49
C LEU A 113 11.75 -10.33 -11.14
N LEU A 114 12.84 -11.10 -11.03
CA LEU A 114 13.69 -11.06 -9.85
C LEU A 114 14.41 -9.71 -9.70
N GLN A 115 14.85 -9.10 -10.79
CA GLN A 115 15.47 -7.78 -10.76
C GLN A 115 14.45 -6.70 -10.38
N TYR A 116 13.22 -6.80 -10.86
CA TYR A 116 12.14 -5.84 -10.60
C TYR A 116 11.78 -5.66 -9.13
N VAL A 117 12.11 -6.64 -8.29
CA VAL A 117 11.87 -6.62 -6.84
C VAL A 117 13.13 -6.26 -6.04
N LEU A 118 14.22 -5.87 -6.69
CA LEU A 118 15.43 -5.40 -6.02
C LEU A 118 15.28 -3.94 -5.56
N PRO A 119 15.81 -3.57 -4.38
CA PRO A 119 15.67 -2.22 -3.82
C PRO A 119 16.16 -1.07 -4.69
N ASP A 120 17.10 -1.32 -5.60
CA ASP A 120 17.66 -0.34 -6.53
C ASP A 120 16.92 -0.28 -7.89
N TYR A 121 15.89 -1.11 -8.07
CA TYR A 121 15.08 -1.10 -9.28
C TYR A 121 14.15 0.12 -9.32
N THR A 122 14.50 1.07 -10.18
CA THR A 122 13.73 2.31 -10.37
C THR A 122 12.42 2.06 -11.11
N GLY A 123 11.32 2.69 -10.68
CA GLY A 123 10.03 2.57 -11.35
C GLY A 123 9.33 1.21 -11.14
N SER A 124 9.64 0.54 -10.04
CA SER A 124 8.96 -0.70 -9.64
C SER A 124 7.71 -0.42 -8.81
N VAL A 125 6.59 -1.05 -9.17
CA VAL A 125 5.37 -1.00 -8.35
C VAL A 125 5.51 -1.81 -7.06
N VAL A 126 6.53 -2.65 -6.94
CA VAL A 126 6.84 -3.47 -5.75
C VAL A 126 7.70 -2.67 -4.79
N MET A 127 8.72 -1.96 -5.30
CA MET A 127 9.68 -1.24 -4.47
C MET A 127 9.32 0.21 -4.21
N GLY A 128 8.33 0.76 -4.93
CA GLY A 128 7.82 2.12 -4.68
C GLY A 128 7.37 2.34 -3.23
N ARG A 129 7.60 3.55 -2.72
CA ARG A 129 7.34 3.94 -1.34
C ARG A 129 6.69 5.32 -1.30
N HIS A 130 5.61 5.45 -0.53
CA HIS A 130 4.94 6.73 -0.30
C HIS A 130 5.40 7.40 1.01
N LEU A 131 6.69 7.29 1.32
CA LEU A 131 7.30 7.81 2.54
C LEU A 131 8.52 8.68 2.21
N LEU A 132 8.68 9.77 2.95
CA LEU A 132 9.91 10.57 3.02
C LEU A 132 11.05 9.74 3.62
N ALA A 133 12.29 10.20 3.47
CA ALA A 133 13.45 9.59 4.16
C ALA A 133 13.29 9.53 5.70
N SER A 134 12.49 10.44 6.28
CA SER A 134 12.14 10.42 7.71
C SER A 134 11.20 9.29 8.11
N GLY A 135 10.59 8.60 7.15
CA GLY A 135 9.52 7.62 7.35
C GLY A 135 8.13 8.25 7.42
N MET A 136 8.00 9.58 7.35
CA MET A 136 6.70 10.24 7.32
C MET A 136 6.03 10.10 5.94
N PRO A 137 4.70 9.95 5.86
CA PRO A 137 4.02 9.78 4.57
C PRO A 137 4.03 11.03 3.69
N ILE A 138 4.16 10.85 2.38
CA ILE A 138 4.16 11.92 1.39
C ILE A 138 2.99 11.76 0.39
N PRO A 139 2.23 12.84 0.10
CA PRO A 139 1.24 12.84 -0.98
C PRO A 139 1.84 12.55 -2.35
N LEU A 140 1.00 12.26 -3.33
CA LEU A 140 1.48 12.15 -4.71
C LEU A 140 1.84 13.54 -5.28
N PRO A 141 2.85 13.62 -6.16
CA PRO A 141 3.07 14.80 -6.98
C PRO A 141 1.82 15.14 -7.81
N ASP A 142 1.54 16.43 -8.00
CA ASP A 142 0.33 16.93 -8.67
C ASP A 142 0.13 16.36 -10.08
N ALA A 143 1.21 16.18 -10.84
CA ALA A 143 1.16 15.60 -12.18
C ALA A 143 0.65 14.15 -12.16
N ILE A 144 1.11 13.35 -11.20
CA ILE A 144 0.69 11.95 -11.03
C ILE A 144 -0.76 11.88 -10.54
N ALA A 145 -1.13 12.71 -9.55
CA ALA A 145 -2.51 12.79 -9.08
C ALA A 145 -3.49 13.22 -10.18
N SER A 146 -3.06 14.14 -11.06
CA SER A 146 -3.85 14.59 -12.23
C SER A 146 -4.02 13.47 -13.24
N GLN A 147 -2.94 12.76 -13.60
CA GLN A 147 -3.00 11.62 -14.52
C GLN A 147 -3.93 10.50 -13.99
N LEU A 148 -3.89 10.23 -12.68
CA LEU A 148 -4.81 9.27 -12.05
C LEU A 148 -6.27 9.74 -12.15
N SER A 149 -6.53 11.02 -11.88
CA SER A 149 -7.86 11.62 -11.99
C SER A 149 -8.42 11.52 -13.41
N GLU A 150 -7.61 11.84 -14.42
CA GLU A 150 -7.95 11.73 -15.85
C GLU A 150 -8.27 10.29 -16.27
N ASN A 151 -7.66 9.31 -15.60
CA ASN A 151 -7.91 7.88 -15.80
C ASN A 151 -9.06 7.32 -14.95
N GLY A 152 -9.82 8.17 -14.25
CA GLY A 152 -10.92 7.72 -13.41
C GLY A 152 -10.48 7.01 -12.13
N ILE A 153 -9.23 7.19 -11.70
CA ILE A 153 -8.69 6.65 -10.46
C ILE A 153 -8.85 7.68 -9.35
N ARG A 154 -9.57 7.28 -8.30
CA ARG A 154 -9.80 8.06 -7.08
C ARG A 154 -8.75 7.77 -6.01
N ARG A 155 -8.20 6.55 -5.98
CA ARG A 155 -7.39 6.05 -4.86
C ARG A 155 -6.34 5.04 -5.30
N VAL A 156 -5.23 5.00 -4.59
CA VAL A 156 -4.26 3.90 -4.66
C VAL A 156 -4.24 3.13 -3.33
N ILE A 157 -4.23 1.80 -3.36
CA ILE A 157 -4.08 0.93 -2.17
C ILE A 157 -2.82 0.08 -2.32
N ILE A 158 -2.00 0.04 -1.27
CA ILE A 158 -0.67 -0.58 -1.25
C ILE A 158 -0.40 -1.42 0.01
N GLY A 159 0.56 -2.35 -0.06
CA GLY A 159 0.82 -3.34 0.99
C GLY A 159 2.27 -3.83 1.18
N HIS A 160 3.31 -3.17 0.64
CA HIS A 160 4.72 -3.59 0.80
C HIS A 160 5.47 -2.85 1.90
N THR A 161 5.25 -1.54 2.03
CA THR A 161 6.00 -0.68 2.94
C THR A 161 5.24 -0.65 4.27
N PRO A 162 5.66 -1.42 5.29
CA PRO A 162 4.88 -1.56 6.51
C PRO A 162 4.96 -0.24 7.30
N HIS A 163 3.83 0.25 7.80
CA HIS A 163 3.81 1.56 8.44
C HIS A 163 2.88 1.67 9.67
N GLY A 164 3.48 1.49 10.84
CA GLY A 164 2.85 1.66 12.14
C GLY A 164 1.90 0.52 12.54
N ASN A 165 0.94 0.83 13.42
CA ASN A 165 0.05 -0.13 14.07
C ASN A 165 -1.34 -0.32 13.42
N CYS A 166 -1.65 0.46 12.40
CA CYS A 166 -2.86 0.33 11.59
C CYS A 166 -2.64 0.97 10.21
N PRO A 167 -3.53 0.73 9.23
CA PRO A 167 -3.41 1.32 7.90
C PRO A 167 -3.20 2.83 7.94
N THR A 168 -2.39 3.33 7.02
CA THR A 168 -2.05 4.76 6.94
C THR A 168 -2.64 5.34 5.68
N VAL A 169 -3.47 6.36 5.85
CA VAL A 169 -4.07 7.11 4.76
C VAL A 169 -3.22 8.34 4.49
N ILE A 170 -3.01 8.68 3.23
CA ILE A 170 -2.34 9.90 2.79
C ILE A 170 -3.35 10.67 1.96
N LYS A 171 -3.95 11.72 2.53
CA LYS A 171 -4.91 12.55 1.82
C LYS A 171 -4.16 13.47 0.85
N GLN A 172 -4.56 13.45 -0.41
CA GLN A 172 -4.07 14.41 -1.39
C GLN A 172 -4.55 15.81 -0.95
N PRO A 173 -3.65 16.81 -0.88
CA PRO A 173 -4.06 18.18 -0.60
C PRO A 173 -5.11 18.64 -1.62
N ASP A 174 -6.08 19.40 -1.15
CA ASP A 174 -7.05 20.03 -2.04
C ASP A 174 -6.28 21.00 -2.93
N GLN A 175 -6.15 20.67 -4.22
CA GLN A 175 -5.69 21.67 -5.18
C GLN A 175 -6.71 22.80 -5.11
N GLN A 176 -6.26 24.02 -4.80
CA GLN A 176 -7.00 25.21 -5.21
C GLN A 176 -7.09 25.13 -6.73
N HIS A 177 -8.14 24.50 -7.25
CA HIS A 177 -8.55 24.62 -8.64
C HIS A 177 -9.11 26.03 -8.86
N ASP A 178 -8.30 27.05 -8.53
CA ASP A 178 -8.47 28.42 -8.96
C ASP A 178 -8.00 28.48 -10.42
N THR A 179 -8.94 28.17 -11.30
CA THR A 179 -9.22 28.80 -12.60
C THR A 179 -9.99 27.78 -13.46
N CYS A 180 -11.21 28.15 -13.85
CA CYS A 180 -12.13 27.40 -14.73
C CYS A 180 -13.02 26.29 -14.10
N ALA A 181 -13.30 26.34 -12.79
CA ALA A 181 -14.24 25.42 -12.11
C ALA A 181 -15.75 25.60 -12.46
N ARG A 182 -16.09 26.20 -13.61
CA ARG A 182 -17.50 26.38 -14.02
C ARG A 182 -18.02 25.35 -15.03
N ASP A 183 -17.14 24.52 -15.60
CA ASP A 183 -17.53 23.54 -16.64
C ASP A 183 -17.25 22.07 -16.27
N ARG A 184 -16.84 21.75 -15.03
CA ARG A 184 -16.68 20.34 -14.62
C ARG A 184 -18.05 19.71 -14.36
N SER A 185 -18.39 18.69 -15.14
CA SER A 185 -19.53 17.80 -14.87
C SER A 185 -19.38 17.16 -13.48
N ASN A 186 -20.49 16.90 -12.79
CA ASN A 186 -20.51 16.18 -11.51
C ASN A 186 -19.88 14.78 -11.54
N ASP A 187 -19.53 14.25 -12.72
CA ASP A 187 -18.96 12.93 -12.94
C ASP A 187 -17.42 12.90 -13.02
N THR A 188 -16.72 14.04 -12.86
CA THR A 188 -15.26 14.06 -12.88
C THR A 188 -14.69 13.39 -11.63
N VAL A 189 -13.96 12.29 -11.81
CA VAL A 189 -13.20 11.65 -10.72
C VAL A 189 -11.99 12.50 -10.39
N ILE A 190 -11.80 12.78 -9.11
CA ILE A 190 -10.62 13.48 -8.58
C ILE A 190 -9.88 12.48 -7.70
N PHE A 191 -8.57 12.38 -7.87
CA PHE A 191 -7.71 11.59 -7.01
C PHE A 191 -7.71 12.16 -5.59
N GLN A 192 -7.94 11.31 -4.58
CA GLN A 192 -8.15 11.75 -3.20
C GLN A 192 -7.10 11.25 -2.22
N ASP A 193 -6.61 10.02 -2.37
CA ASP A 193 -5.68 9.47 -1.38
C ASP A 193 -4.97 8.17 -1.78
N VAL A 194 -3.91 7.90 -1.02
CA VAL A 194 -3.20 6.62 -0.99
C VAL A 194 -3.50 5.95 0.36
N VAL A 195 -3.75 4.64 0.35
CA VAL A 195 -3.95 3.84 1.58
C VAL A 195 -2.87 2.77 1.67
N MET A 196 -2.01 2.89 2.67
CA MET A 196 -1.01 1.90 3.04
C MET A 196 -1.63 0.89 4.01
N CYS A 197 -1.88 -0.32 3.55
CA CYS A 197 -2.53 -1.37 4.34
C CYS A 197 -1.55 -2.24 5.14
N ASP A 198 -0.26 -2.22 4.79
CA ASP A 198 0.75 -3.01 5.49
C ASP A 198 1.21 -2.31 6.77
N THR A 199 1.28 -3.08 7.86
CA THR A 199 1.51 -2.57 9.21
C THR A 199 2.82 -3.13 9.75
N SER A 200 3.63 -2.29 10.41
CA SER A 200 4.92 -2.69 10.97
C SER A 200 4.82 -3.22 12.41
N TYR A 201 3.63 -3.28 13.00
CA TYR A 201 3.45 -3.72 14.37
C TYR A 201 3.64 -5.23 14.52
N SER A 202 4.41 -5.61 15.54
CA SER A 202 4.55 -6.99 16.03
C SER A 202 4.72 -6.94 17.55
N ASP A 203 4.24 -7.97 18.27
CA ASP A 203 4.44 -8.10 19.71
C ASP A 203 5.29 -9.33 20.00
N VAL A 204 6.58 -9.11 20.25
CA VAL A 204 7.54 -10.19 20.59
C VAL A 204 7.20 -10.95 21.88
N ARG A 205 6.22 -10.47 22.66
CA ARG A 205 5.73 -11.15 23.86
C ARG A 205 4.54 -12.05 23.55
N ALA A 206 3.89 -11.89 22.39
CA ALA A 206 2.82 -12.75 21.94
C ALA A 206 3.40 -14.11 21.48
N PRO A 207 2.68 -15.24 21.70
CA PRO A 207 3.19 -16.57 21.34
C PRO A 207 3.58 -16.75 19.86
N ASP A 208 2.98 -15.97 18.96
CA ASP A 208 3.18 -16.01 17.51
C ASP A 208 3.85 -14.73 16.96
N ASN A 209 4.32 -13.85 17.83
CA ASN A 209 4.88 -12.53 17.54
C ASN A 209 3.92 -11.52 16.86
N ARG A 210 2.62 -11.82 16.72
CA ARG A 210 1.68 -10.93 16.00
C ARG A 210 1.08 -9.85 16.88
N GLY A 211 0.72 -10.21 18.12
CA GLY A 211 0.00 -9.31 19.03
C GLY A 211 -1.48 -9.16 18.70
N GLY A 212 -2.13 -8.13 19.26
CA GLY A 212 -3.58 -7.94 19.19
C GLY A 212 -4.07 -6.94 18.14
N ALA A 213 -3.16 -6.23 17.47
CA ALA A 213 -3.55 -5.24 16.47
C ALA A 213 -4.02 -5.91 15.19
N ALA A 214 -5.17 -5.50 14.67
CA ALA A 214 -5.75 -5.99 13.43
C ALA A 214 -6.57 -4.90 12.77
N SER A 215 -6.60 -4.86 11.44
CA SER A 215 -7.40 -3.91 10.69
C SER A 215 -7.95 -4.54 9.42
N GLU A 216 -9.14 -4.14 9.04
CA GLU A 216 -9.74 -4.39 7.73
C GLU A 216 -9.86 -3.08 6.97
N VAL A 217 -9.57 -3.13 5.67
CA VAL A 217 -9.85 -2.05 4.72
C VAL A 217 -10.82 -2.61 3.69
N VAL A 218 -12.02 -2.04 3.63
CA VAL A 218 -13.11 -2.50 2.78
C VAL A 218 -13.34 -1.49 1.67
N VAL A 219 -13.16 -1.94 0.42
CA VAL A 219 -13.49 -1.17 -0.78
C VAL A 219 -14.87 -1.59 -1.28
N GLU A 220 -15.81 -0.67 -1.31
CA GLU A 220 -17.17 -0.93 -1.77
C GLU A 220 -17.27 -0.78 -3.30
N PRO A 221 -18.30 -1.38 -3.95
CA PRO A 221 -18.53 -1.20 -5.38
C PRO A 221 -18.67 0.25 -5.84
N SER A 222 -19.09 1.14 -4.91
CA SER A 222 -19.19 2.59 -5.10
C SER A 222 -17.84 3.31 -5.17
N GLY A 223 -16.74 2.62 -4.84
CA GLY A 223 -15.40 3.19 -4.65
C GLY A 223 -15.16 3.77 -3.26
N ARG A 224 -16.17 3.76 -2.38
CA ARG A 224 -16.01 4.18 -0.98
C ARG A 224 -15.11 3.21 -0.23
N VAL A 225 -14.33 3.74 0.71
CA VAL A 225 -13.45 2.93 1.55
C VAL A 225 -13.73 3.15 3.02
N ARG A 226 -13.84 2.03 3.73
CA ARG A 226 -14.03 1.98 5.17
C ARG A 226 -12.88 1.24 5.82
N VAL A 227 -12.45 1.74 6.98
CA VAL A 227 -11.44 1.08 7.81
C VAL A 227 -12.08 0.77 9.15
N ASN A 228 -11.94 -0.48 9.60
CA ASN A 228 -12.27 -0.90 10.96
C ASN A 228 -11.07 -1.65 11.53
N GLY A 229 -10.90 -1.64 12.85
CA GLY A 229 -9.80 -2.37 13.46
C GLY A 229 -9.71 -2.21 14.96
N VAL A 230 -8.72 -2.89 15.52
CA VAL A 230 -8.34 -2.82 16.93
C VAL A 230 -6.84 -2.56 16.97
N LEU A 231 -6.41 -1.61 17.79
CA LEU A 231 -5.01 -1.27 18.02
C LEU A 231 -4.40 -2.20 19.08
N GLU A 232 -3.08 -2.13 19.26
CA GLU A 232 -2.34 -2.94 20.22
C GLU A 232 -2.77 -2.74 21.68
N ASN A 233 -3.34 -1.58 21.98
CA ASN A 233 -3.85 -1.21 23.30
C ASN A 233 -5.36 -1.49 23.44
N SER A 234 -5.94 -2.30 22.56
CA SER A 234 -7.37 -2.66 22.51
C SER A 234 -8.34 -1.54 22.13
N HIS A 235 -7.87 -0.31 21.85
CA HIS A 235 -8.76 0.72 21.31
C HIS A 235 -9.24 0.33 19.91
N CYS A 236 -10.54 0.48 19.68
CA CYS A 236 -11.15 0.27 18.38
C CYS A 236 -10.96 1.51 17.48
N ILE A 237 -10.74 1.29 16.18
CA ILE A 237 -10.74 2.33 15.15
C ILE A 237 -11.84 2.09 14.14
N LYS A 238 -12.48 3.18 13.68
CA LYS A 238 -13.51 3.11 12.64
C LYS A 238 -13.68 4.44 11.93
N TYR A 239 -13.56 4.44 10.60
CA TYR A 239 -13.75 5.65 9.79
C TYR A 239 -14.03 5.34 8.32
N ASN A 240 -14.65 6.32 7.64
CA ASN A 240 -14.88 6.33 6.19
C ASN A 240 -13.98 7.39 5.57
N LEU A 241 -13.17 7.01 4.57
CA LEU A 241 -12.18 7.92 3.96
C LEU A 241 -12.80 9.09 3.19
N ASP A 242 -14.04 8.91 2.74
CA ASP A 242 -14.80 9.90 1.97
C ASP A 242 -15.55 10.89 2.88
N GLU A 243 -15.68 10.62 4.17
CA GLU A 243 -16.52 11.39 5.11
C GLU A 243 -15.71 12.02 6.24
N ASP A 244 -14.58 11.42 6.62
CA ASP A 244 -13.74 11.94 7.70
C ASP A 244 -12.83 13.08 7.22
N PRO A 245 -12.95 14.30 7.78
CA PRO A 245 -12.21 15.45 7.29
C PRO A 245 -10.75 15.49 7.77
N TRP A 246 -10.38 14.67 8.76
CA TRP A 246 -9.07 14.73 9.42
C TRP A 246 -8.11 13.63 8.97
N ILE A 247 -8.64 12.43 8.71
CA ILE A 247 -7.83 11.24 8.43
C ILE A 247 -6.86 11.46 7.27
N GLY A 248 -5.60 11.09 7.49
CA GLY A 248 -4.54 11.16 6.50
C GLY A 248 -4.05 12.56 6.17
N ARG A 249 -4.49 13.59 6.90
CA ARG A 249 -4.03 14.97 6.73
C ARG A 249 -2.92 15.32 7.72
N TRP A 250 -2.04 16.21 7.26
CA TRP A 250 -0.96 16.78 8.07
C TRP A 250 -1.45 17.92 8.93
N LEU A 251 -0.99 17.94 10.18
CA LEU A 251 -1.21 19.02 11.13
C LEU A 251 -0.05 20.03 11.10
N ARG A 252 -0.32 21.27 11.50
CA ARG A 252 0.69 22.35 11.49
C ARG A 252 1.85 22.12 12.44
N ASP A 253 1.68 21.29 13.46
CA ASP A 253 2.74 20.93 14.39
C ASP A 253 3.72 19.89 13.83
N GLY A 254 3.46 19.34 12.62
CA GLY A 254 4.29 18.35 11.95
C GLY A 254 3.93 16.91 12.30
N THR A 255 2.77 16.65 12.88
CA THR A 255 2.19 15.31 13.03
C THR A 255 1.14 15.04 11.95
N MET A 256 0.68 13.79 11.83
CA MET A 256 -0.35 13.39 10.86
C MET A 256 -1.45 12.56 11.54
N VAL A 257 -2.70 12.74 11.12
CA VAL A 257 -3.85 12.02 11.69
C VAL A 257 -3.91 10.61 11.08
N LYS A 258 -3.80 9.58 11.93
CA LYS A 258 -3.73 8.17 11.50
C LYS A 258 -5.09 7.50 11.44
N ALA A 259 -5.86 7.59 12.52
CA ALA A 259 -7.08 6.83 12.69
C ALA A 259 -8.06 7.56 13.62
N ARG A 260 -9.35 7.36 13.41
CA ARG A 260 -10.41 7.81 14.32
C ARG A 260 -10.70 6.69 15.31
N LEU A 261 -10.71 7.04 16.59
CA LEU A 261 -10.99 6.11 17.69
C LEU A 261 -12.50 5.99 17.89
N VAL A 262 -12.95 4.80 18.29
CA VAL A 262 -14.33 4.55 18.70
C VAL A 262 -14.41 4.75 20.22
N ASN A 263 -15.25 5.68 20.66
CA ASN A 263 -15.56 5.85 22.09
C ASN A 263 -16.71 4.89 22.44
N GLU A 264 -16.43 3.86 23.24
CA GLU A 264 -17.44 2.86 23.64
C GLU A 264 -18.47 3.43 24.62
N ASP A 265 -18.09 4.44 25.40
CA ASP A 265 -18.94 5.15 26.36
C ASP A 265 -19.58 6.40 25.71
N ALA A 266 -20.40 6.16 24.69
CA ALA A 266 -20.97 7.17 23.79
C ALA A 266 -22.05 8.10 24.42
N SER A 267 -21.90 8.53 25.67
CA SER A 267 -22.70 9.61 26.26
C SER A 267 -21.86 10.87 26.47
N GLY A 268 -21.54 11.56 25.37
CA GLY A 268 -21.08 12.96 25.40
C GLY A 268 -19.57 13.20 25.31
N GLU A 269 -18.75 12.17 25.09
CA GLU A 269 -17.32 12.37 24.84
C GLU A 269 -17.05 12.86 23.41
N GLU A 270 -16.17 13.85 23.30
CA GLU A 270 -15.72 14.40 22.02
C GLU A 270 -15.01 13.33 21.18
N GLU A 271 -15.23 13.38 19.86
CA GLU A 271 -14.53 12.50 18.92
C GLU A 271 -13.01 12.60 19.11
N SER A 272 -12.34 11.45 19.09
CA SER A 272 -10.91 11.34 19.35
C SER A 272 -10.19 10.63 18.21
N TYR A 273 -8.95 11.03 17.98
CA TYR A 273 -8.11 10.60 16.88
C TYR A 273 -6.73 10.18 17.38
N LEU A 274 -6.22 9.11 16.79
CA LEU A 274 -4.82 8.73 16.86
C LEU A 274 -4.02 9.58 15.88
N VAL A 275 -3.01 10.25 16.38
CA VAL A 275 -2.08 11.10 15.64
C VAL A 275 -0.68 10.54 15.81
N PHE A 276 0.19 10.70 14.81
CA PHE A 276 1.54 10.16 14.89
C PHE A 276 2.61 11.06 14.25
N ARG A 277 3.85 10.74 14.61
CA ARG A 277 5.08 11.21 13.96
C ARG A 277 6.05 10.05 13.82
N VAL A 278 6.83 10.04 12.74
CA VAL A 278 7.95 9.14 12.50
C VAL A 278 9.23 9.96 12.39
N GLU A 279 10.27 9.48 13.04
CA GLU A 279 11.60 10.06 12.99
C GLU A 279 12.63 9.00 12.58
N ASN A 280 13.68 9.40 11.88
CA ASN A 280 14.79 8.55 11.46
C ASN A 280 14.38 7.32 10.62
N GLY A 281 13.19 7.33 10.00
CA GLY A 281 12.68 6.25 9.15
C GLY A 281 11.89 5.16 9.89
N TYR A 282 12.02 5.05 11.22
CA TYR A 282 11.47 3.91 11.96
C TYR A 282 11.03 4.19 13.41
N SER A 283 11.27 5.38 13.96
CA SER A 283 10.87 5.72 15.33
C SER A 283 9.49 6.36 15.37
N TYR A 284 8.48 5.60 15.78
CA TYR A 284 7.08 6.06 15.86
C TYR A 284 6.75 6.66 17.23
N SER A 285 6.09 7.82 17.21
CA SER A 285 5.43 8.42 18.37
C SER A 285 3.94 8.57 18.09
N TYR A 286 3.09 8.18 19.04
CA TYR A 286 1.63 8.23 18.93
C TYR A 286 1.03 9.13 20.00
N PHE A 287 -0.02 9.86 19.63
CA PHE A 287 -0.72 10.82 20.47
C PHE A 287 -2.23 10.67 20.29
N HIS A 288 -3.00 10.92 21.35
CA HIS A 288 -4.46 10.98 21.28
C HIS A 288 -4.89 12.44 21.30
N HIS A 289 -5.67 12.85 20.30
CA HIS A 289 -6.18 14.22 20.17
C HIS A 289 -7.69 14.19 19.98
N THR A 290 -8.39 15.09 20.68
CA THR A 290 -9.81 15.35 20.40
C THR A 290 -9.96 16.25 19.19
N VAL A 291 -11.17 16.33 18.61
CA VAL A 291 -11.46 17.24 17.49
C VAL A 291 -11.12 18.69 17.81
N THR A 292 -11.46 19.20 19.01
CA THR A 292 -11.10 20.54 19.45
C THR A 292 -9.59 20.73 19.38
N LYS A 293 -8.81 19.73 19.82
CA LYS A 293 -7.36 19.82 19.75
C LYS A 293 -6.85 19.85 18.30
N LEU A 294 -7.43 19.05 17.41
CA LEU A 294 -7.08 19.09 15.98
C LEU A 294 -7.41 20.46 15.35
N GLN A 295 -8.54 21.06 15.72
CA GLN A 295 -8.94 22.39 15.26
C GLN A 295 -7.99 23.49 15.75
N GLU A 296 -7.53 23.41 17.01
CA GLU A 296 -6.53 24.33 17.57
C GLU A 296 -5.18 24.26 16.82
N ILE A 297 -4.71 23.05 16.54
CA ILE A 297 -3.44 22.85 15.83
C ILE A 297 -3.60 23.29 14.37
N GLY A 298 -4.71 22.91 13.74
CA GLY A 298 -5.04 23.21 12.36
C GLY A 298 -4.32 22.30 11.35
N LEU A 299 -4.91 22.21 10.16
CA LEU A 299 -4.33 21.52 9.02
C LEU A 299 -3.17 22.34 8.42
N LYS A 300 -2.14 21.62 7.94
CA LYS A 300 -1.02 22.20 7.19
C LYS A 300 -1.43 22.52 5.75
N TYR A 301 -2.26 21.67 5.15
CA TYR A 301 -2.82 21.78 3.80
C TYR A 301 -4.10 20.93 3.68
#